data_AF-A0A9E6JE67-F1
#
_entry.id   AF-A0A9E6JE67-F1
#
_cell.length_a   1.000
_cell.length_b   1.000
_cell.length_c   1.000
_cell.angle_alpha   90.00
_cell.angle_beta   90.00
_cell.angle_gamma   90.00
#
_symmetry.space_group_name_H-M   'P 1'
#
loop_
_entity.id
_entity.type
_entity.pdbx_description
1 polymer ?
#
loop_
_entity_poly.entity_id
_entity_poly.type
_entity_poly.pdbx_seq_one_letter_code
_entity_poly.pdbx_strand_id
1 'polypeptide(L)'
;MSTQPYLIKPGDTLIGIGIEHNVDFTTLLTLNPQYQPNPDLIVAGETLQLPVPQETKPAETDFPVEPVTAMCVKEKGSLTVPPLCAAKEIEDVVFATGEPANHYYCLTAEAIEKLDQEIEQTQTLFECYQEVVSGAPKGDQAWAEIEKHAEQRQALCEKLIYAGVLPAPKTNNQASVRAEQRRKEKQAKEKALENQRRANAKVTEIKNRIHYIKAYDHWYGTQDSTDKLKAHLINTVIPKLESELAKWEPLAKLAVKPQTPYVKSVDLARSGKTKETRLDGIVNRSGVRELYSINRGVYLYIREAFFERETRIRNSWMTLSRTTSSHQALTRGDAAALGKAIADDIAKDASKKLVSPDLKANLWK
;
A
#
# COMPACT_ATOMS: atom_id res chain seq x y z
N MET A 1 30.92 0.48 18.03
CA MET A 1 31.55 -0.22 16.88
C MET A 1 32.51 -1.24 17.44
N SER A 2 32.21 -2.53 17.31
CA SER A 2 33.19 -3.58 17.65
C SER A 2 34.18 -3.67 16.50
N THR A 3 35.48 -3.67 16.79
CA THR A 3 36.51 -3.89 15.77
C THR A 3 37.06 -5.30 15.88
N GLN A 4 37.49 -5.87 14.75
CA GLN A 4 38.15 -7.16 14.69
C GLN A 4 39.51 -7.00 14.00
N PRO A 5 40.59 -7.56 14.56
CA PRO A 5 41.90 -7.54 13.93
C PRO A 5 41.96 -8.49 12.72
N TYR A 6 42.47 -7.99 11.60
CA TYR A 6 42.78 -8.74 10.38
C TYR A 6 44.29 -8.72 10.13
N LEU A 7 44.89 -9.88 9.86
CA LEU A 7 46.31 -9.98 9.53
C LEU A 7 46.49 -9.85 8.01
N ILE A 8 47.20 -8.80 7.58
CA ILE A 8 47.42 -8.52 6.16
C ILE A 8 48.29 -9.62 5.54
N LYS A 9 47.82 -10.20 4.43
CA LYS A 9 48.52 -11.27 3.70
C LYS A 9 49.29 -10.70 2.51
N PRO A 10 50.33 -11.41 2.02
CA PRO A 10 51.03 -11.01 0.80
C PRO A 10 50.08 -10.94 -0.40
N GLY A 11 50.02 -9.77 -1.04
CA GLY A 11 49.15 -9.52 -2.20
C GLY A 11 47.82 -8.84 -1.88
N ASP A 12 47.52 -8.61 -0.61
CA ASP A 12 46.34 -7.82 -0.23
C ASP A 12 46.49 -6.35 -0.62
N THR A 13 45.36 -5.69 -0.83
CA THR A 13 45.27 -4.24 -0.98
C THR A 13 44.22 -3.71 -0.02
N LEU A 14 44.35 -2.48 0.46
CA LEU A 14 43.40 -1.89 1.42
C LEU A 14 41.97 -1.87 0.86
N ILE A 15 41.84 -1.58 -0.44
CA ILE A 15 40.58 -1.64 -1.19
C ILE A 15 40.09 -3.08 -1.34
N GLY A 16 40.98 -4.03 -1.65
CA GLY A 16 40.64 -5.45 -1.77
C GLY A 16 40.07 -6.02 -0.48
N ILE A 17 40.70 -5.72 0.66
CA ILE A 17 40.21 -6.12 1.98
C ILE A 17 38.86 -5.46 2.29
N GLY A 18 38.69 -4.18 1.96
CA GLY A 18 37.41 -3.48 2.10
C GLY A 18 36.29 -4.15 1.31
N ILE A 19 36.56 -4.57 0.06
CA ILE A 19 35.59 -5.29 -0.77
C ILE A 19 35.28 -6.68 -0.21
N GLU A 20 36.31 -7.44 0.18
CA GLU A 20 36.15 -8.81 0.72
C GLU A 20 35.31 -8.82 2.01
N HIS A 21 35.47 -7.78 2.84
CA HIS A 21 34.76 -7.65 4.12
C HIS A 21 33.53 -6.74 4.06
N ASN A 22 33.15 -6.26 2.86
CA ASN A 22 32.02 -5.35 2.63
C ASN A 22 32.05 -4.09 3.52
N VAL A 23 33.23 -3.47 3.64
CA VAL A 23 33.49 -2.26 4.42
C VAL A 23 33.85 -1.11 3.50
N ASP A 24 33.21 0.05 3.71
CA ASP A 24 33.55 1.27 2.99
C ASP A 24 35.00 1.71 3.26
N PHE A 25 35.71 2.05 2.18
CA PHE A 25 37.12 2.44 2.21
C PHE A 25 37.40 3.62 3.16
N THR A 26 36.48 4.60 3.23
CA THR A 26 36.58 5.76 4.12
C THR A 26 36.48 5.36 5.60
N THR A 27 35.60 4.43 5.93
CA THR A 27 35.43 3.88 7.27
C THR A 27 36.67 3.11 7.70
N LEU A 28 37.25 2.33 6.77
CA LEU A 28 38.45 1.54 7.00
C LEU A 28 39.70 2.41 7.25
N LEU A 29 39.84 3.53 6.52
CA LEU A 29 40.90 4.53 6.77
C LEU A 29 40.72 5.28 8.10
N THR A 30 39.48 5.58 8.47
CA THR A 30 39.18 6.26 9.74
C THR A 30 39.55 5.40 10.96
N LEU A 31 39.39 4.07 10.83
CA LEU A 31 39.76 3.11 11.86
C LEU A 31 41.26 2.79 11.90
N ASN A 32 41.99 3.07 10.82
CA ASN A 32 43.42 2.80 10.69
C ASN A 32 44.19 4.05 10.22
N PRO A 33 44.34 5.07 11.09
CA PRO A 33 44.95 6.35 10.70
C PRO A 33 46.38 6.24 10.16
N GLN A 34 47.10 5.16 10.51
CA GLN A 34 48.47 4.91 10.04
C GLN A 34 48.62 4.80 8.51
N TYR A 35 47.54 4.42 7.80
CA TYR A 35 47.55 4.29 6.33
C TYR A 35 46.98 5.52 5.62
N GLN A 36 46.54 6.54 6.36
CA GLN A 36 46.02 7.79 5.80
C GLN A 36 47.07 8.60 4.99
N PRO A 37 48.37 8.63 5.36
CA PRO A 37 49.39 9.32 4.58
C PRO A 37 49.68 8.64 3.23
N ASN A 38 49.57 7.30 3.17
CA ASN A 38 49.77 6.53 1.95
C ASN A 38 48.95 5.22 1.97
N PRO A 39 47.71 5.23 1.44
CA PRO A 39 46.80 4.08 1.48
C PRO A 39 47.24 2.88 0.64
N ASP A 40 48.15 3.10 -0.32
CA ASP A 40 48.63 2.05 -1.23
C ASP A 40 49.80 1.24 -0.62
N LEU A 41 50.40 1.74 0.46
CA LEU A 41 51.52 1.09 1.14
C LEU A 41 51.04 0.37 2.40
N ILE A 42 50.76 -0.94 2.24
CA ILE A 42 50.50 -1.84 3.36
C ILE A 42 51.52 -2.97 3.41
N VAL A 43 51.89 -3.40 4.62
CA VAL A 43 52.92 -4.43 4.82
C VAL A 43 52.27 -5.74 5.28
N ALA A 44 52.63 -6.83 4.62
CA ALA A 44 52.19 -8.16 5.01
C ALA A 44 52.67 -8.51 6.42
N GLY A 45 51.78 -9.02 7.27
CA GLY A 45 52.03 -9.31 8.68
C GLY A 45 51.60 -8.21 9.64
N GLU A 46 51.20 -7.03 9.15
CA GLU A 46 50.60 -5.99 9.99
C GLU A 46 49.13 -6.29 10.32
N THR A 47 48.66 -5.76 11.44
CA THR A 47 47.28 -5.91 11.89
C THR A 47 46.44 -4.70 11.46
N LEU A 48 45.40 -4.97 10.68
CA LEU A 48 44.40 -4.01 10.24
C LEU A 48 43.14 -4.13 11.11
N GLN A 49 42.62 -3.01 11.61
CA GLN A 49 41.36 -2.99 12.35
C GLN A 49 40.19 -2.91 11.37
N LEU A 50 39.41 -3.97 11.29
CA LEU A 50 38.17 -3.97 10.51
C LEU A 50 36.99 -3.66 11.44
N PRO A 51 36.00 -2.86 11.00
CA PRO A 51 34.72 -2.80 11.67
C PRO A 51 34.05 -4.16 11.50
N VAL A 52 33.61 -4.76 12.60
CA VAL A 52 32.69 -5.91 12.51
C VAL A 52 31.38 -5.33 12.00
N PRO A 53 30.88 -5.74 10.81
CA PRO A 53 29.52 -5.46 10.44
C PRO A 53 28.69 -6.07 11.57
N GLN A 54 28.00 -5.23 12.36
CA GLN A 54 26.90 -5.78 13.12
C GLN A 54 26.01 -6.39 12.06
N GLU A 55 25.86 -7.71 12.08
CA GLU A 55 24.70 -8.32 11.45
C GLU A 55 23.50 -7.67 12.11
N THR A 56 23.06 -6.54 11.55
CA THR A 56 21.67 -6.14 11.65
C THR A 56 20.97 -7.23 10.87
N LYS A 57 20.74 -8.37 11.54
CA LYS A 57 19.62 -9.26 11.24
C LYS A 57 18.49 -8.28 10.89
N PRO A 58 17.95 -8.29 9.66
CA PRO A 58 16.95 -7.30 9.26
C PRO A 58 15.95 -7.27 10.39
N ALA A 59 15.79 -6.12 11.05
CA ALA A 59 15.03 -6.02 12.28
C ALA A 59 13.73 -6.76 12.02
N GLU A 60 13.52 -7.89 12.71
CA GLU A 60 12.23 -8.53 12.71
C GLU A 60 11.30 -7.43 13.17
N THR A 61 10.52 -6.94 12.24
CA THR A 61 9.55 -5.89 12.51
C THR A 61 8.64 -6.51 13.54
N ASP A 62 8.67 -5.97 14.75
CA ASP A 62 7.91 -6.48 15.88
C ASP A 62 6.43 -6.20 15.62
N PHE A 63 5.82 -7.11 14.87
CA PHE A 63 4.40 -7.15 14.61
C PHE A 63 3.76 -7.93 15.75
N PRO A 64 3.05 -7.26 16.68
CA PRO A 64 2.54 -7.91 17.88
C PRO A 64 1.45 -8.93 17.58
N VAL A 65 0.78 -8.80 16.43
CA VAL A 65 -0.38 -9.61 16.06
C VAL A 65 -0.25 -10.06 14.61
N GLU A 66 -0.37 -11.37 14.39
CA GLU A 66 -0.36 -11.98 13.07
C GLU A 66 -1.62 -11.62 12.25
N PRO A 67 -1.51 -11.55 10.91
CA PRO A 67 -2.66 -11.35 10.04
C PRO A 67 -3.65 -12.52 10.16
N VAL A 68 -4.94 -12.20 10.13
CA VAL A 68 -6.00 -13.21 10.07
C VAL A 68 -5.83 -14.02 8.76
N THR A 69 -5.46 -15.28 8.90
CA THR A 69 -5.32 -16.20 7.77
C THR A 69 -6.68 -16.51 7.15
N ALA A 70 -6.79 -16.41 5.82
CA ALA A 70 -8.03 -16.63 5.07
C ALA A 70 -8.54 -18.09 5.11
N MET A 71 -7.70 -19.03 5.52
CA MET A 71 -8.04 -20.45 5.71
C MET A 71 -7.53 -20.90 7.08
N CYS A 72 -8.29 -21.75 7.78
CA CYS A 72 -7.77 -22.45 8.96
C CYS A 72 -6.50 -23.21 8.57
N VAL A 73 -5.42 -22.98 9.32
CA VAL A 73 -4.19 -23.75 9.19
C VAL A 73 -4.55 -25.21 9.51
N LYS A 74 -4.51 -26.08 8.50
CA LYS A 74 -4.69 -27.51 8.73
C LYS A 74 -3.44 -28.01 9.43
N GLU A 75 -3.52 -28.21 10.73
CA GLU A 75 -2.55 -29.04 11.42
C GLU A 75 -2.52 -30.40 10.72
N LYS A 76 -1.32 -30.94 10.48
CA LYS A 76 -1.17 -32.26 9.84
C LYS A 76 -1.72 -33.31 10.80
N GLY A 77 -3.00 -33.66 10.65
CA GLY A 77 -3.71 -34.60 11.51
C GLY A 77 -4.84 -35.32 10.79
N SER A 78 -5.29 -36.43 11.38
CA SER A 78 -6.42 -37.23 10.88
C SER A 78 -7.73 -36.44 10.99
N LEU A 79 -8.48 -36.33 9.89
CA LEU A 79 -9.76 -35.63 9.84
C LEU A 79 -10.83 -36.42 10.59
N THR A 80 -10.93 -36.19 11.89
CA THR A 80 -12.09 -36.62 12.69
C THR A 80 -13.16 -35.56 12.56
N VAL A 81 -14.10 -35.77 11.64
CA VAL A 81 -15.26 -34.89 11.48
C VAL A 81 -16.41 -35.48 12.31
N PRO A 82 -17.00 -34.75 13.27
CA PRO A 82 -18.19 -35.23 13.96
C PRO A 82 -19.34 -35.45 12.96
N PRO A 83 -20.26 -36.38 13.22
CA PRO A 83 -21.38 -36.64 12.32
C PRO A 83 -22.21 -35.36 12.10
N LEU A 84 -22.50 -35.04 10.84
CA LEU A 84 -23.23 -33.83 10.43
C LEU A 84 -24.62 -33.68 11.09
N CYS A 85 -25.15 -34.74 11.66
CA CYS A 85 -26.50 -34.81 12.22
C CYS A 85 -26.56 -34.65 13.75
N ALA A 86 -25.42 -34.52 14.45
CA ALA A 86 -25.42 -34.29 15.89
C ALA A 86 -25.88 -32.85 16.20
N ALA A 87 -26.87 -32.71 17.09
CA ALA A 87 -27.30 -31.39 17.56
C ALA A 87 -26.13 -30.74 18.32
N LYS A 88 -25.79 -29.51 17.95
CA LYS A 88 -24.76 -28.73 18.63
C LYS A 88 -25.38 -27.91 19.76
N GLU A 89 -24.67 -27.81 20.87
CA GLU A 89 -25.02 -26.92 21.98
C GLU A 89 -24.60 -25.49 21.64
N ILE A 90 -25.54 -24.56 21.81
CA ILE A 90 -25.32 -23.13 21.62
C ILE A 90 -25.11 -22.52 23.00
N GLU A 91 -23.95 -21.88 23.15
CA GLU A 91 -23.53 -21.25 24.41
C GLU A 91 -23.69 -19.74 24.39
N ASP A 92 -23.58 -19.10 23.22
CA ASP A 92 -23.77 -17.66 23.08
C ASP A 92 -24.45 -17.29 21.76
N VAL A 93 -25.10 -16.13 21.79
CA VAL A 93 -25.70 -15.50 20.62
C VAL A 93 -25.11 -14.11 20.49
N VAL A 94 -24.61 -13.81 19.29
CA VAL A 94 -23.94 -12.54 19.00
C VAL A 94 -24.66 -11.78 17.90
N PHE A 95 -24.84 -10.49 18.12
CA PHE A 95 -25.29 -9.52 17.12
C PHE A 95 -24.10 -8.74 16.58
N ALA A 96 -24.11 -8.47 15.28
CA ALA A 96 -23.10 -7.66 14.63
C ALA A 96 -23.68 -6.29 14.23
N THR A 97 -22.98 -5.21 14.59
CA THR A 97 -23.40 -3.85 14.20
C THR A 97 -23.34 -3.71 12.68
N GLY A 98 -24.38 -3.11 12.09
CA GLY A 98 -24.51 -2.93 10.63
C GLY A 98 -25.23 -4.05 9.88
N GLU A 99 -25.52 -5.17 10.54
CA GLU A 99 -26.43 -6.21 10.03
C GLU A 99 -27.89 -5.87 10.37
N PRO A 100 -28.89 -6.40 9.63
CA PRO A 100 -30.29 -6.19 9.98
C PRO A 100 -30.61 -6.78 11.37
N ALA A 101 -31.49 -6.12 12.13
CA ALA A 101 -31.78 -6.48 13.52
C ALA A 101 -32.26 -7.93 13.75
N ASN A 102 -32.79 -8.57 12.71
CA ASN A 102 -33.24 -9.97 12.75
C ASN A 102 -32.12 -10.99 12.45
N HIS A 103 -30.88 -10.53 12.34
CA HIS A 103 -29.72 -11.35 11.99
C HIS A 103 -28.78 -11.46 13.19
N TYR A 104 -28.57 -12.69 13.64
CA TYR A 104 -27.72 -13.03 14.76
C TYR A 104 -27.02 -14.37 14.52
N TYR A 105 -25.90 -14.56 15.21
CA TYR A 105 -25.04 -15.72 15.07
C TYR A 105 -25.07 -16.55 16.34
N CYS A 106 -25.31 -17.85 16.19
CA CYS A 106 -25.22 -18.82 17.28
C CYS A 106 -23.80 -19.38 17.34
N LEU A 107 -23.18 -19.32 18.53
CA LEU A 107 -21.83 -19.79 18.81
C LEU A 107 -21.82 -21.06 19.65
N THR A 108 -20.87 -21.94 19.35
CA THR A 108 -20.51 -23.13 20.15
C THR A 108 -19.28 -22.83 21.01
N ALA A 109 -18.96 -23.68 21.98
CA ALA A 109 -17.73 -23.61 22.79
C ALA A 109 -16.47 -23.30 21.96
N GLU A 110 -16.21 -24.08 20.91
CA GLU A 110 -15.04 -23.90 20.03
C GLU A 110 -14.99 -22.53 19.33
N ALA A 111 -16.15 -21.93 19.05
CA ALA A 111 -16.23 -20.63 18.40
C ALA A 111 -16.03 -19.49 19.41
N ILE A 112 -16.42 -19.72 20.67
CA ILE A 112 -16.19 -18.78 21.77
C ILE A 112 -14.69 -18.74 22.12
N GLU A 113 -14.01 -19.87 22.19
CA GLU A 113 -12.56 -19.90 22.43
C GLU A 113 -11.77 -19.10 21.37
N LYS A 114 -12.15 -19.25 20.10
CA LYS A 114 -11.55 -18.47 18.99
C LYS A 114 -11.91 -16.98 19.09
N LEU A 115 -13.14 -16.67 19.51
CA LEU A 115 -13.58 -15.30 19.73
C LEU A 115 -12.76 -14.65 20.86
N ASP A 116 -12.48 -15.37 21.94
CA ASP A 116 -11.65 -14.87 23.05
C ASP A 116 -10.21 -14.58 22.63
N GLN A 117 -9.58 -15.49 21.88
CA GLN A 117 -8.26 -15.26 21.31
C GLN A 117 -8.23 -14.01 20.40
N GLU A 118 -9.28 -13.80 19.60
CA GLU A 118 -9.37 -12.64 18.72
C GLU A 118 -9.60 -11.33 19.51
N ILE A 119 -10.33 -11.38 20.62
CA ILE A 119 -10.53 -10.23 21.50
C ILE A 119 -9.19 -9.81 22.11
N GLU A 120 -8.39 -10.75 22.62
CA GLU A 120 -7.05 -10.47 23.14
C GLU A 120 -6.17 -9.81 22.07
N GLN A 121 -6.14 -10.37 20.87
CA GLN A 121 -5.40 -9.81 19.74
C GLN A 121 -5.85 -8.39 19.39
N THR A 122 -7.16 -8.13 19.40
CA THR A 122 -7.71 -6.79 19.11
C THR A 122 -7.39 -5.80 20.24
N GLN A 123 -7.40 -6.24 21.50
CA GLN A 123 -7.02 -5.43 22.65
C GLN A 123 -5.55 -4.99 22.57
N THR A 124 -4.64 -5.90 22.23
CA THR A 124 -3.22 -5.56 22.03
C THR A 124 -3.02 -4.48 20.97
N LEU A 125 -3.81 -4.50 19.89
CA LEU A 125 -3.77 -3.44 18.87
C LEU A 125 -4.30 -2.10 19.39
N PHE A 126 -5.31 -2.12 20.27
CA PHE A 126 -5.79 -0.91 20.92
C PHE A 126 -4.80 -0.33 21.92
N GLU A 127 -4.07 -1.17 22.67
CA GLU A 127 -2.99 -0.74 23.55
C GLU A 127 -1.88 -0.06 22.76
N CYS A 128 -1.44 -0.67 21.65
CA CYS A 128 -0.46 -0.06 20.73
C CYS A 128 -0.92 1.33 20.22
N TYR A 129 -2.21 1.48 19.91
CA TYR A 129 -2.77 2.78 19.52
C TYR A 129 -2.79 3.77 20.68
N GLN A 130 -3.20 3.34 21.87
CA GLN A 130 -3.24 4.17 23.07
C GLN A 130 -1.86 4.68 23.47
N GLU A 131 -0.82 3.85 23.37
CA GLU A 131 0.56 4.24 23.62
C GLU A 131 0.98 5.41 22.73
N VAL A 132 0.80 5.28 21.41
CA VAL A 132 1.16 6.34 20.44
C VAL A 132 0.34 7.62 20.66
N VAL A 133 -0.94 7.49 20.99
CA VAL A 133 -1.80 8.66 21.29
C VAL A 133 -1.38 9.34 22.59
N SER A 134 -1.04 8.57 23.62
CA SER A 134 -0.61 9.10 24.92
C SER A 134 0.73 9.82 24.84
N GLY A 135 1.64 9.35 23.97
CA GLY A 135 2.94 9.95 23.68
C GLY A 135 2.89 11.17 22.75
N ALA A 136 1.71 11.69 22.41
CA ALA A 136 1.58 12.80 21.47
C ALA A 136 2.19 14.11 22.02
N PRO A 137 2.99 14.82 21.21
CA PRO A 137 3.56 16.11 21.59
C PRO A 137 2.47 17.15 21.85
N LYS A 138 2.57 17.93 22.94
CA LYS A 138 1.60 18.98 23.33
C LYS A 138 2.27 20.34 23.45
N GLY A 139 1.67 21.37 22.84
CA GLY A 139 2.16 22.76 22.89
C GLY A 139 3.23 23.08 21.83
N ASP A 140 4.01 24.15 22.05
CA ASP A 140 5.15 24.54 21.20
C ASP A 140 6.35 23.62 21.49
N GLN A 141 6.32 22.41 20.93
CA GLN A 141 7.40 21.43 21.04
C GLN A 141 8.40 21.54 19.89
N ALA A 142 9.59 20.99 20.13
CA ALA A 142 10.66 20.99 19.14
C ALA A 142 10.30 20.14 17.92
N TRP A 143 10.70 20.57 16.73
CA TRP A 143 10.47 19.85 15.47
C TRP A 143 10.92 18.38 15.52
N ALA A 144 12.01 18.09 16.22
CA ALA A 144 12.54 16.74 16.39
C ALA A 144 11.61 15.79 17.16
N GLU A 145 10.81 16.30 18.12
CA GLU A 145 9.84 15.49 18.86
C GLU A 145 8.62 15.16 17.99
N ILE A 146 8.20 16.12 17.17
CA ILE A 146 7.13 15.94 16.18
C ILE A 146 7.54 14.92 15.12
N GLU A 147 8.78 14.99 14.63
CA GLU A 147 9.30 14.05 13.63
C GLU A 147 9.37 12.62 14.18
N LYS A 148 9.87 12.44 15.41
CA LYS A 148 9.85 11.14 16.10
C LYS A 148 8.43 10.60 16.31
N HIS A 149 7.49 11.45 16.70
CA HIS A 149 6.09 11.04 16.84
C HIS A 149 5.47 10.68 15.49
N ALA A 150 5.83 11.37 14.41
CA ALA A 150 5.40 11.03 13.06
C ALA A 150 5.93 9.65 12.62
N GLU A 151 7.18 9.32 12.92
CA GLU A 151 7.76 7.99 12.69
C GLU A 151 7.01 6.91 13.49
N GLN A 152 6.70 7.16 14.77
CA GLN A 152 5.90 6.22 15.59
C GLN A 152 4.50 5.98 15.02
N ARG A 153 3.85 7.04 14.51
CA ARG A 153 2.55 6.92 13.84
C ARG A 153 2.64 6.13 12.54
N GLN A 154 3.71 6.29 11.77
CA GLN A 154 3.95 5.50 10.55
C GLN A 154 4.17 4.03 10.89
N ALA A 155 5.00 3.73 11.88
CA ALA A 155 5.22 2.36 12.36
C ALA A 155 3.91 1.72 12.88
N LEU A 156 3.07 2.46 13.60
CA LEU A 156 1.74 1.99 14.01
C LEU A 156 0.85 1.68 12.81
N CYS A 157 0.82 2.54 11.80
CA CYS A 157 0.06 2.29 10.57
C CYS A 157 0.53 1.00 9.89
N GLU A 158 1.84 0.75 9.80
CA GLU A 158 2.39 -0.48 9.23
C GLU A 158 1.98 -1.72 10.04
N LYS A 159 2.03 -1.65 11.37
CA LYS A 159 1.54 -2.72 12.27
C LYS A 159 0.06 -3.01 12.05
N LEU A 160 -0.78 -1.97 11.95
CA LEU A 160 -2.23 -2.11 11.74
C LEU A 160 -2.59 -2.60 10.33
N ILE A 161 -1.80 -2.22 9.31
CA ILE A 161 -1.93 -2.75 7.95
C ILE A 161 -1.57 -4.25 7.94
N TYR A 162 -0.47 -4.62 8.59
CA TYR A 162 -0.04 -6.01 8.70
C TYR A 162 -1.08 -6.88 9.41
N ALA A 163 -1.65 -6.39 10.52
CA ALA A 163 -2.71 -7.08 11.25
C ALA A 163 -4.06 -7.15 10.51
N GLY A 164 -4.22 -6.42 9.38
CA GLY A 164 -5.43 -6.40 8.56
C GLY A 164 -6.52 -5.43 9.03
N VAL A 165 -6.24 -4.57 10.01
CA VAL A 165 -7.19 -3.56 10.53
C VAL A 165 -7.27 -2.36 9.59
N LEU A 166 -6.14 -1.90 9.09
CA LEU A 166 -6.11 -0.83 8.09
C LEU A 166 -6.00 -1.42 6.68
N PRO A 167 -6.64 -0.80 5.68
CA PRO A 167 -6.41 -1.20 4.31
C PRO A 167 -4.96 -0.95 3.97
N ALA A 168 -4.29 -1.95 3.38
CA ALA A 168 -3.01 -1.71 2.75
C ALA A 168 -3.18 -0.56 1.74
N PRO A 169 -2.29 0.45 1.75
CA PRO A 169 -2.34 1.53 0.78
C PRO A 169 -2.41 0.87 -0.60
N LYS A 170 -3.45 1.22 -1.38
CA LYS A 170 -3.82 0.52 -2.62
C LYS A 170 -2.56 0.08 -3.34
N THR A 171 -2.22 -1.21 -3.25
CA THR A 171 -1.35 -1.82 -4.23
C THR A 171 -2.19 -1.80 -5.48
N ASN A 172 -2.05 -0.72 -6.25
CA ASN A 172 -2.77 -0.52 -7.49
C ASN A 172 -2.74 -1.88 -8.20
N ASN A 173 -3.93 -2.47 -8.45
CA ASN A 173 -4.02 -3.73 -9.18
C ASN A 173 -3.12 -3.61 -10.41
N GLN A 174 -2.39 -4.66 -10.80
CA GLN A 174 -1.39 -4.55 -11.87
C GLN A 174 -1.94 -3.88 -13.14
N ALA A 175 -3.24 -4.07 -13.42
CA ALA A 175 -3.97 -3.37 -14.48
C ALA A 175 -4.05 -1.84 -14.29
N SER A 176 -4.29 -1.34 -13.09
CA SER A 176 -4.31 0.09 -12.76
C SER A 176 -2.92 0.74 -12.81
N VAL A 177 -1.87 0.04 -12.33
CA VAL A 177 -0.47 0.49 -12.51
C VAL A 177 -0.13 0.60 -13.98
N ARG A 178 -0.42 -0.44 -14.78
CA ARG A 178 -0.21 -0.44 -16.23
C ARG A 178 -1.00 0.67 -16.92
N ALA A 179 -2.23 0.95 -16.49
CA ALA A 179 -3.05 2.02 -17.05
C ALA A 179 -2.47 3.41 -16.74
N GLU A 180 -1.98 3.62 -15.52
CA GLU A 180 -1.33 4.88 -15.13
C GLU A 180 0.00 5.08 -15.86
N GLN A 181 0.83 4.03 -15.96
CA GLN A 181 2.06 4.04 -16.77
C GLN A 181 1.75 4.40 -18.23
N ARG A 182 0.75 3.77 -18.84
CA ARG A 182 0.32 4.10 -20.21
C ARG A 182 -0.15 5.55 -20.36
N ARG A 183 -0.83 6.11 -19.36
CA ARG A 183 -1.23 7.53 -19.36
C ARG A 183 -0.01 8.45 -19.29
N LYS A 184 0.95 8.15 -18.40
CA LYS A 184 2.21 8.90 -18.28
C LYS A 184 3.06 8.81 -19.55
N GLU A 185 3.19 7.63 -20.14
CA GLU A 185 3.87 7.41 -21.42
C GLU A 185 3.21 8.18 -22.56
N LYS A 186 1.87 8.18 -22.63
CA LYS A 186 1.12 8.95 -23.62
C LYS A 186 1.37 10.44 -23.47
N GLN A 187 1.26 10.97 -22.25
CA GLN A 187 1.55 12.38 -21.95
C GLN A 187 3.00 12.76 -22.29
N ALA A 188 3.97 11.90 -21.99
CA ALA A 188 5.37 12.12 -22.33
C ALA A 188 5.59 12.16 -23.84
N LYS A 189 4.95 11.26 -24.59
CA LYS A 189 4.98 11.24 -26.07
C LYS A 189 4.33 12.49 -26.68
N GLU A 190 3.21 12.95 -26.13
CA GLU A 190 2.54 14.17 -26.56
C GLU A 190 3.42 15.40 -26.33
N LYS A 191 4.02 15.53 -25.14
CA LYS A 191 4.99 16.59 -24.83
C LYS A 191 6.21 16.55 -25.75
N ALA A 192 6.74 15.36 -26.06
CA ALA A 192 7.86 15.21 -26.98
C ALA A 192 7.51 15.67 -28.40
N LEU A 193 6.31 15.33 -28.89
CA LEU A 193 5.81 15.78 -30.19
C LEU A 193 5.62 17.30 -30.23
N GLU A 194 5.08 17.89 -29.17
CA GLU A 194 4.92 19.35 -29.05
C GLU A 194 6.27 20.07 -29.04
N ASN A 195 7.25 19.55 -28.29
CA ASN A 195 8.61 20.07 -28.28
C ASN A 195 9.27 20.00 -29.67
N GLN A 196 9.05 18.92 -30.42
CA GLN A 196 9.55 18.79 -31.79
C GLN A 196 8.89 19.82 -32.73
N ARG A 197 7.57 20.01 -32.64
CA ARG A 197 6.86 21.05 -33.42
C ARG A 197 7.41 22.44 -33.13
N ARG A 198 7.66 22.74 -31.85
CA ARG A 198 8.26 24.02 -31.43
C ARG A 198 9.68 24.21 -31.99
N ALA A 199 10.51 23.17 -31.95
CA ALA A 199 11.85 23.19 -32.52
C ALA A 199 11.81 23.43 -34.03
N ASN A 200 10.95 22.72 -34.76
CA ASN A 200 10.76 22.92 -36.21
C ASN A 200 10.32 24.35 -36.55
N ALA A 201 9.32 24.87 -35.82
CA ALA A 201 8.85 26.24 -36.00
C ALA A 201 9.98 27.27 -35.76
N LYS A 202 10.80 27.06 -34.73
CA LYS A 202 11.96 27.92 -34.44
C LYS A 202 13.03 27.88 -35.53
N VAL A 203 13.34 26.70 -36.06
CA VAL A 203 14.28 26.58 -37.20
C VAL A 203 13.74 27.33 -38.42
N THR A 204 12.44 27.20 -38.74
CA THR A 204 11.84 27.92 -39.86
C THR A 204 11.84 29.44 -39.65
N GLU A 205 11.53 29.90 -38.43
CA GLU A 205 11.55 31.32 -38.06
C GLU A 205 12.95 31.92 -38.24
N ILE A 206 13.99 31.25 -37.75
CA ILE A 206 15.37 31.71 -37.84
C ILE A 206 15.84 31.73 -39.31
N LYS A 207 15.53 30.68 -40.10
CA LYS A 207 15.86 30.63 -41.54
C LYS A 207 15.20 31.77 -42.31
N ASN A 208 13.92 32.03 -42.05
CA ASN A 208 13.19 33.14 -42.68
C ASN A 208 13.79 34.49 -42.30
N ARG A 209 14.22 34.69 -41.04
CA ARG A 209 14.92 35.90 -40.59
C ARG A 209 16.26 36.11 -41.30
N ILE A 210 17.07 35.06 -41.40
CA ILE A 210 18.35 35.10 -42.14
C ILE A 210 18.09 35.45 -43.62
N HIS A 211 17.10 34.79 -44.23
CA HIS A 211 16.72 35.07 -45.62
C HIS A 211 16.25 36.52 -45.79
N TYR A 212 15.40 37.03 -44.89
CA TYR A 212 14.91 38.40 -44.91
C TYR A 212 16.06 39.41 -44.87
N ILE A 213 17.04 39.24 -43.96
CA ILE A 213 18.20 40.14 -43.87
C ILE A 213 19.04 40.09 -45.15
N LYS A 214 19.24 38.90 -45.74
CA LYS A 214 20.02 38.74 -46.98
C LYS A 214 19.31 39.33 -48.20
N ALA A 215 18.00 39.12 -48.29
CA ALA A 215 17.13 39.60 -49.37
C ALA A 215 16.67 41.05 -49.16
N TYR A 216 16.97 41.66 -48.02
CA TYR A 216 16.60 43.05 -47.74
C TYR A 216 17.26 43.95 -48.77
N ASP A 217 16.42 44.69 -49.48
CA ASP A 217 16.83 45.67 -50.49
C ASP A 217 15.99 46.93 -50.30
N HIS A 218 16.55 48.07 -50.69
CA HIS A 218 15.95 49.37 -50.40
C HIS A 218 14.70 49.60 -51.27
N TRP A 219 13.58 49.99 -50.65
CA TRP A 219 12.37 50.38 -51.39
C TRP A 219 12.10 51.88 -51.35
N TYR A 220 12.77 52.64 -50.48
CA TYR A 220 12.89 54.11 -50.50
C TYR A 220 14.15 54.56 -49.74
N GLY A 221 14.80 55.66 -50.16
CA GLY A 221 15.97 56.25 -49.50
C GLY A 221 17.27 56.22 -50.33
N THR A 222 18.34 56.81 -49.80
CA THR A 222 19.69 56.79 -50.40
C THR A 222 20.37 55.44 -50.15
N GLN A 223 20.64 54.72 -51.24
CA GLN A 223 21.24 53.37 -51.34
C GLN A 223 22.43 53.14 -50.39
N ASP A 224 23.27 54.17 -50.21
CA ASP A 224 24.51 54.10 -49.43
C ASP A 224 24.31 53.87 -47.91
N SER A 225 23.16 54.27 -47.36
CA SER A 225 22.85 54.10 -45.93
C SER A 225 22.29 52.71 -45.60
N THR A 226 21.44 52.18 -46.48
CA THR A 226 20.83 50.86 -46.37
C THR A 226 21.85 49.74 -46.60
N ASP A 227 22.82 49.96 -47.49
CA ASP A 227 23.90 49.01 -47.74
C ASP A 227 24.83 48.89 -46.53
N LYS A 228 25.12 50.00 -45.85
CA LYS A 228 25.89 50.01 -44.59
C LYS A 228 25.14 49.28 -43.47
N LEU A 229 23.83 49.49 -43.34
CA LEU A 229 23.00 48.77 -42.37
C LEU A 229 22.96 47.28 -42.67
N LYS A 230 22.77 46.90 -43.94
CA LYS A 230 22.77 45.50 -44.39
C LYS A 230 24.11 44.84 -44.09
N ALA A 231 25.23 45.47 -44.43
CA ALA A 231 26.57 44.99 -44.11
C ALA A 231 26.77 44.82 -42.59
N HIS A 232 26.30 45.78 -41.79
CA HIS A 232 26.36 45.68 -40.34
C HIS A 232 25.54 44.51 -39.78
N LEU A 233 24.30 44.33 -40.24
CA LEU A 233 23.43 43.22 -39.81
C LEU A 233 23.98 41.86 -40.26
N ILE A 234 24.56 41.79 -41.45
CA ILE A 234 25.25 40.58 -41.94
C ILE A 234 26.41 40.22 -41.03
N ASN A 235 27.22 41.19 -40.61
CA ASN A 235 28.41 40.92 -39.79
C ASN A 235 28.10 40.70 -38.31
N THR A 236 26.97 41.19 -37.80
CA THR A 236 26.66 41.15 -36.35
C THR A 236 25.51 40.23 -35.96
N VAL A 237 24.42 40.20 -36.75
CA VAL A 237 23.18 39.50 -36.41
C VAL A 237 23.12 38.11 -37.03
N ILE A 238 23.56 37.95 -38.29
CA ILE A 238 23.56 36.63 -38.95
C ILE A 238 24.40 35.58 -38.19
N PRO A 239 25.62 35.87 -37.71
CA PRO A 239 26.40 34.89 -36.94
C PRO A 239 25.70 34.45 -35.65
N LYS A 240 24.99 35.39 -34.99
CA LYS A 240 24.19 35.08 -33.79
C LYS A 240 23.02 34.17 -34.15
N LEU A 241 22.29 34.46 -35.22
CA LEU A 241 21.17 33.63 -35.70
C LEU A 241 21.64 32.25 -36.17
N GLU A 242 22.79 32.15 -36.84
CA GLU A 242 23.38 30.87 -37.24
C GLU A 242 23.80 30.03 -36.02
N SER A 243 24.34 30.67 -34.98
CA SER A 243 24.65 29.98 -33.72
C SER A 243 23.39 29.49 -32.99
N GLU A 244 22.28 30.22 -33.05
CA GLU A 244 21.00 29.78 -32.51
C GLU A 244 20.40 28.64 -33.34
N LEU A 245 20.47 28.74 -34.66
CA LEU A 245 20.04 27.70 -35.59
C LEU A 245 20.77 26.39 -35.33
N ALA A 246 22.09 26.43 -35.11
CA ALA A 246 22.89 25.25 -34.75
C ALA A 246 22.41 24.56 -33.46
N LYS A 247 21.83 25.30 -32.50
CA LYS A 247 21.24 24.72 -31.27
C LYS A 247 19.89 24.06 -31.52
N TRP A 248 19.07 24.63 -32.40
CA TRP A 248 17.69 24.15 -32.65
C TRP A 248 17.61 23.03 -33.70
N GLU A 249 18.53 22.98 -34.67
CA GLU A 249 18.57 21.93 -35.69
C GLU A 249 18.69 20.48 -35.16
N PRO A 250 19.51 20.15 -34.15
CA PRO A 250 19.54 18.78 -33.62
C PRO A 250 18.22 18.41 -32.93
N LEU A 251 17.57 19.36 -32.25
CA LEU A 251 16.28 19.15 -31.58
C LEU A 251 15.14 18.92 -32.58
N ALA A 252 15.18 19.61 -33.71
CA ALA A 252 14.23 19.44 -34.82
C ALA A 252 14.34 18.06 -35.50
N LYS A 253 15.57 17.53 -35.62
CA LYS A 253 15.87 16.25 -36.28
C LYS A 253 15.49 15.01 -35.45
N LEU A 254 15.18 15.15 -34.16
CA LEU A 254 14.69 14.05 -33.32
C LEU A 254 13.31 13.58 -33.82
N ALA A 255 13.28 12.50 -34.60
CA ALA A 255 12.06 11.99 -35.20
C ALA A 255 11.11 11.38 -34.16
N VAL A 256 10.00 12.08 -33.84
CA VAL A 256 8.86 11.49 -33.12
C VAL A 256 7.85 10.99 -34.16
N LYS A 257 7.55 9.68 -34.15
CA LYS A 257 6.55 9.11 -35.07
C LYS A 257 5.18 9.74 -34.80
N PRO A 258 4.48 10.28 -35.81
CA PRO A 258 3.14 10.82 -35.62
C PRO A 258 2.18 9.72 -35.16
N GLN A 259 1.32 10.03 -34.20
CA GLN A 259 0.25 9.13 -33.80
C GLN A 259 -0.84 9.14 -34.87
N THR A 260 -1.08 8.02 -35.53
CA THR A 260 -2.34 7.81 -36.26
C THR A 260 -3.45 7.65 -35.22
N PRO A 261 -4.61 8.31 -35.38
CA PRO A 261 -5.74 8.07 -34.49
C PRO A 261 -6.11 6.60 -34.57
N TYR A 262 -6.08 5.92 -33.42
CA TYR A 262 -6.52 4.55 -33.32
C TYR A 262 -8.05 4.50 -33.41
N VAL A 263 -8.57 4.39 -34.63
CA VAL A 263 -10.00 4.21 -34.87
C VAL A 263 -10.33 2.75 -34.65
N LYS A 264 -10.79 2.40 -33.44
CA LYS A 264 -11.48 1.14 -33.22
C LYS A 264 -12.93 1.33 -33.66
N SER A 265 -13.37 0.63 -34.70
CA SER A 265 -14.80 0.47 -34.95
C SER A 265 -15.41 -0.25 -33.75
N VAL A 266 -16.41 0.36 -33.14
CA VAL A 266 -17.19 -0.28 -32.08
C VAL A 266 -18.35 -0.99 -32.76
N ASP A 267 -18.32 -2.32 -32.79
CA ASP A 267 -19.48 -3.12 -33.18
C ASP A 267 -20.59 -2.97 -32.13
N LEU A 268 -21.55 -2.08 -32.39
CA LEU A 268 -22.73 -1.84 -31.55
C LEU A 268 -23.51 -3.14 -31.25
N ALA A 269 -23.47 -4.13 -32.16
CA ALA A 269 -24.10 -5.44 -31.96
C ALA A 269 -23.52 -6.26 -30.80
N ARG A 270 -22.26 -6.02 -30.38
CA ARG A 270 -21.65 -6.66 -29.21
C ARG A 270 -21.98 -5.97 -27.87
N SER A 271 -22.42 -4.71 -27.90
CA SER A 271 -22.71 -3.91 -26.69
C SER A 271 -23.96 -4.37 -25.92
N GLY A 272 -24.87 -5.10 -26.58
CA GLY A 272 -26.11 -5.60 -25.95
C GLY A 272 -25.94 -6.86 -25.10
N LYS A 273 -24.75 -7.49 -25.09
CA LYS A 273 -24.48 -8.74 -24.35
C LYS A 273 -23.56 -8.54 -23.14
N THR A 274 -23.48 -7.32 -22.62
CA THR A 274 -22.77 -7.06 -21.37
C THR A 274 -23.60 -7.66 -20.23
N LYS A 275 -23.31 -8.91 -19.85
CA LYS A 275 -23.74 -9.41 -18.54
C LYS A 275 -23.11 -8.47 -17.53
N GLU A 276 -23.93 -7.80 -16.72
CA GLU A 276 -23.47 -7.17 -15.50
C GLU A 276 -22.92 -8.27 -14.58
N THR A 277 -21.69 -8.70 -14.82
CA THR A 277 -20.91 -9.33 -13.78
C THR A 277 -20.59 -8.21 -12.81
N ARG A 278 -21.41 -8.06 -11.76
CA ARG A 278 -20.90 -7.48 -10.53
C ARG A 278 -19.64 -8.26 -10.23
N LEU A 279 -18.51 -7.57 -10.25
CA LEU A 279 -17.35 -8.04 -9.53
C LEU A 279 -17.77 -7.95 -8.06
N ASP A 280 -18.45 -8.98 -7.57
CA ASP A 280 -18.42 -9.33 -6.15
C ASP A 280 -16.98 -9.82 -5.89
N GLY A 281 -16.01 -8.94 -6.12
CA GLY A 281 -14.67 -9.14 -5.65
C GLY A 281 -14.80 -9.36 -4.15
N ILE A 282 -14.04 -10.31 -3.62
CA ILE A 282 -13.85 -10.41 -2.18
C ILE A 282 -13.25 -9.07 -1.76
N VAL A 283 -14.11 -8.13 -1.37
CA VAL A 283 -13.69 -6.90 -0.73
C VAL A 283 -13.32 -7.39 0.65
N ASN A 284 -12.03 -7.66 0.89
CA ASN A 284 -11.54 -7.80 2.25
C ASN A 284 -11.84 -6.48 2.93
N ARG A 285 -12.92 -6.44 3.70
CA ARG A 285 -13.23 -5.28 4.51
C ARG A 285 -12.15 -5.23 5.59
N SER A 286 -11.48 -4.08 5.66
CA SER A 286 -10.50 -3.79 6.71
C SER A 286 -11.19 -2.95 7.75
N GLY A 287 -10.91 -3.24 9.01
CA GLY A 287 -11.43 -2.50 10.14
C GLY A 287 -11.68 -3.38 11.34
N VAL A 288 -12.38 -2.78 12.30
CA VAL A 288 -12.87 -3.45 13.50
C VAL A 288 -14.39 -3.47 13.43
N ARG A 289 -14.99 -4.61 13.75
CA ARG A 289 -16.42 -4.80 13.87
C ARG A 289 -16.81 -4.83 15.34
N GLU A 290 -17.87 -4.08 15.65
CA GLU A 290 -18.54 -4.13 16.94
C GLU A 290 -19.57 -5.27 16.96
N LEU A 291 -19.54 -6.03 18.05
CA LEU A 291 -20.42 -7.14 18.31
C LEU A 291 -21.08 -6.96 19.68
N TYR A 292 -22.29 -7.46 19.85
CA TYR A 292 -22.94 -7.55 21.15
C TYR A 292 -23.16 -9.02 21.51
N SER A 293 -22.55 -9.48 22.61
CA SER A 293 -22.74 -10.83 23.15
C SER A 293 -23.86 -10.83 24.19
N ILE A 294 -24.85 -11.72 24.00
CA ILE A 294 -25.97 -11.84 24.93
C ILE A 294 -25.51 -12.46 26.24
N ASN A 295 -24.71 -13.53 26.20
CA ASN A 295 -24.32 -14.23 27.41
C ASN A 295 -23.41 -13.36 28.29
N ARG A 296 -22.54 -12.53 27.68
CA ARG A 296 -21.65 -11.62 28.41
C ARG A 296 -22.32 -10.27 28.75
N GLY A 297 -23.33 -9.85 27.99
CA GLY A 297 -24.02 -8.57 28.17
C GLY A 297 -23.13 -7.35 27.88
N VAL A 298 -22.13 -7.50 27.02
CA VAL A 298 -21.16 -6.44 26.68
C VAL A 298 -20.90 -6.36 25.18
N TYR A 299 -20.47 -5.18 24.75
CA TYR A 299 -19.95 -4.96 23.40
C TYR A 299 -18.51 -5.45 23.29
N LEU A 300 -18.22 -6.18 22.22
CA LEU A 300 -16.94 -6.76 21.88
C LEU A 300 -16.45 -6.14 20.56
N TYR A 301 -15.14 -6.00 20.44
CA TYR A 301 -14.50 -5.47 19.24
C TYR A 301 -13.58 -6.54 18.68
N ILE A 302 -13.78 -6.88 17.41
CA ILE A 302 -12.98 -7.88 16.70
C ILE A 302 -12.56 -7.37 15.33
N ARG A 303 -11.52 -7.94 14.73
CA ARG A 303 -11.13 -7.54 13.37
C ARG A 303 -12.17 -8.04 12.36
N GLU A 304 -12.50 -7.17 11.39
CA GLU A 304 -13.46 -7.46 10.33
C GLU A 304 -13.07 -8.71 9.51
N ALA A 305 -11.77 -8.92 9.29
CA ALA A 305 -11.25 -10.09 8.60
C ALA A 305 -11.55 -11.41 9.34
N PHE A 306 -11.51 -11.41 10.68
CA PHE A 306 -11.88 -12.58 11.50
C PHE A 306 -13.38 -12.85 11.38
N PHE A 307 -14.21 -11.81 11.49
CA PHE A 307 -15.66 -11.92 11.34
C PHE A 307 -16.05 -12.51 9.97
N GLU A 308 -15.49 -11.98 8.88
CA GLU A 308 -15.75 -12.50 7.53
C GLU A 308 -15.31 -13.96 7.37
N ARG A 309 -14.21 -14.36 7.99
CA ARG A 309 -13.72 -15.74 7.96
C ARG A 309 -14.69 -16.67 8.68
N GLU A 310 -15.03 -16.37 9.93
CA GLU A 310 -15.85 -17.26 10.75
C GLU A 310 -17.29 -17.38 10.25
N THR A 311 -17.83 -16.32 9.64
CA THR A 311 -19.15 -16.35 8.97
C THR A 311 -19.15 -17.12 7.65
N ARG A 312 -18.01 -17.25 6.98
CA ARG A 312 -17.84 -18.10 5.78
C ARG A 312 -17.57 -19.56 6.12
N ILE A 313 -16.89 -19.82 7.25
CA ILE A 313 -16.58 -21.18 7.68
C ILE A 313 -17.89 -21.89 8.05
N ARG A 314 -18.16 -22.98 7.36
CA ARG A 314 -19.33 -23.82 7.61
C ARG A 314 -19.26 -24.34 9.06
N ASN A 315 -20.32 -24.08 9.82
CA ASN A 315 -20.53 -24.54 11.19
C ASN A 315 -19.68 -23.85 12.28
N SER A 316 -19.01 -22.73 11.99
CA SER A 316 -18.39 -21.89 13.02
C SER A 316 -19.41 -20.89 13.57
N TRP A 317 -19.71 -19.82 12.83
CA TRP A 317 -20.72 -18.83 13.22
C TRP A 317 -22.03 -19.12 12.51
N MET A 318 -22.96 -19.77 13.21
CA MET A 318 -24.10 -20.39 12.55
C MET A 318 -25.33 -19.48 12.58
N THR A 319 -25.88 -19.15 11.40
CA THR A 319 -27.16 -18.45 11.24
C THR A 319 -28.34 -19.43 11.23
N LEU A 320 -29.50 -19.02 11.73
CA LEU A 320 -30.70 -19.86 11.71
C LEU A 320 -31.31 -19.93 10.31
N SER A 321 -31.95 -21.07 10.01
CA SER A 321 -32.68 -21.26 8.75
C SER A 321 -33.98 -20.45 8.68
N ARG A 322 -34.59 -20.17 9.83
CA ARG A 322 -35.85 -19.41 9.97
C ARG A 322 -35.81 -18.54 11.23
N THR A 323 -36.10 -17.25 11.09
CA THR A 323 -36.11 -16.25 12.19
C THR A 323 -37.47 -15.53 12.27
N THR A 324 -38.55 -16.30 12.13
CA THR A 324 -39.92 -15.80 12.07
C THR A 324 -40.40 -15.18 13.38
N SER A 325 -40.05 -15.77 14.52
CA SER A 325 -40.55 -15.30 15.81
C SER A 325 -39.82 -14.02 16.21
N SER A 326 -38.49 -13.97 16.06
CA SER A 326 -37.68 -12.77 16.29
C SER A 326 -38.06 -11.63 15.34
N HIS A 327 -38.32 -11.91 14.06
CA HIS A 327 -38.80 -10.91 13.10
C HIS A 327 -40.13 -10.30 13.54
N GLN A 328 -41.07 -11.13 14.00
CA GLN A 328 -42.38 -10.65 14.47
C GLN A 328 -42.25 -9.80 15.74
N ALA A 329 -41.41 -10.18 16.69
CA ALA A 329 -41.14 -9.39 17.90
C ALA A 329 -40.57 -8.00 17.55
N LEU A 330 -39.59 -7.96 16.64
CA LEU A 330 -39.00 -6.71 16.14
C LEU A 330 -40.02 -5.83 15.42
N THR A 331 -40.86 -6.42 14.55
CA THR A 331 -41.88 -5.68 13.80
C THR A 331 -42.93 -5.07 14.73
N ARG A 332 -43.22 -5.71 15.87
CA ARG A 332 -44.13 -5.21 16.89
C ARG A 332 -43.49 -4.20 17.85
N GLY A 333 -42.17 -4.03 17.81
CA GLY A 333 -41.43 -3.17 18.73
C GLY A 333 -41.35 -3.72 20.16
N ASP A 334 -41.56 -5.03 20.35
CA ASP A 334 -41.56 -5.66 21.67
C ASP A 334 -40.16 -6.18 22.02
N ALA A 335 -39.34 -5.30 22.62
CA ALA A 335 -37.98 -5.62 23.02
C ALA A 335 -37.93 -6.68 24.13
N ALA A 336 -38.91 -6.70 25.03
CA ALA A 336 -38.96 -7.65 26.14
C ALA A 336 -39.27 -9.08 25.67
N ALA A 337 -40.06 -9.22 24.60
CA ALA A 337 -40.36 -10.53 24.01
C ALA A 337 -39.28 -11.05 23.05
N LEU A 338 -38.32 -10.21 22.64
CA LEU A 338 -37.34 -10.54 21.60
C LEU A 338 -36.48 -11.74 21.99
N GLY A 339 -35.93 -11.76 23.21
CA GLY A 339 -35.05 -12.84 23.63
C GLY A 339 -35.77 -14.19 23.79
N LYS A 340 -37.05 -14.18 24.21
CA LYS A 340 -37.90 -15.38 24.18
C LYS A 340 -38.15 -15.85 22.74
N ALA A 341 -38.40 -14.92 21.81
CA ALA A 341 -38.63 -15.23 20.41
C ALA A 341 -37.37 -15.82 19.74
N ILE A 342 -36.18 -15.35 20.12
CA ILE A 342 -34.89 -15.91 19.68
C ILE A 342 -34.72 -17.35 20.21
N ALA A 343 -34.99 -17.58 21.50
CA ALA A 343 -34.94 -18.93 22.07
C ALA A 343 -35.91 -19.90 21.36
N ASP A 344 -37.12 -19.44 21.04
CA ASP A 344 -38.12 -20.22 20.30
C ASP A 344 -37.67 -20.53 18.86
N ASP A 345 -37.03 -19.58 18.17
CA ASP A 345 -36.49 -19.79 16.83
C ASP A 345 -35.30 -20.76 16.83
N ILE A 346 -34.43 -20.69 17.84
CA ILE A 346 -33.34 -21.66 18.03
C ILE A 346 -33.91 -23.07 18.27
N ALA A 347 -34.88 -23.21 19.18
CA ALA A 347 -35.48 -24.51 19.51
C ALA A 347 -36.19 -25.16 18.31
N LYS A 348 -36.70 -24.36 17.37
CA LYS A 348 -37.34 -24.83 16.13
C LYS A 348 -36.35 -25.27 15.05
N ASP A 349 -35.07 -24.89 15.15
CA ASP A 349 -34.05 -25.28 14.17
C ASP A 349 -33.61 -26.74 14.39
N ALA A 350 -33.61 -27.53 13.32
CA ALA A 350 -33.36 -28.97 13.40
C ALA A 350 -31.92 -29.32 13.84
N SER A 351 -30.96 -28.42 13.59
CA SER A 351 -29.51 -28.64 13.82
C SER A 351 -28.99 -28.07 15.14
N LYS A 352 -29.78 -27.23 15.81
CA LYS A 352 -29.35 -26.31 16.88
C LYS A 352 -30.28 -26.34 18.09
N LYS A 353 -30.69 -27.55 18.48
CA LYS A 353 -31.79 -27.72 19.44
C LYS A 353 -31.42 -27.45 20.90
N LEU A 354 -30.12 -27.44 21.22
CA LEU A 354 -29.66 -27.37 22.60
C LEU A 354 -29.13 -25.96 22.89
N VAL A 355 -29.79 -25.27 23.82
CA VAL A 355 -29.40 -23.96 24.33
C VAL A 355 -28.86 -24.16 25.73
N SER A 356 -27.68 -23.62 26.02
CA SER A 356 -27.08 -23.70 27.34
C SER A 356 -27.98 -23.04 28.40
N PRO A 357 -28.01 -23.54 29.64
CA PRO A 357 -28.85 -23.00 30.70
C PRO A 357 -28.53 -21.52 31.01
N ASP A 358 -27.26 -21.13 30.90
CA ASP A 358 -26.80 -19.76 31.16
C ASP A 358 -27.29 -18.80 30.07
N LEU A 359 -27.17 -19.19 28.80
CA LEU A 359 -27.70 -18.42 27.68
C LEU A 359 -29.21 -18.23 27.80
N LYS A 360 -29.92 -19.29 28.22
CA LYS A 360 -31.36 -19.24 28.41
C LYS A 360 -31.76 -18.22 29.49
N ALA A 361 -30.99 -18.13 30.58
CA ALA A 361 -31.24 -17.15 31.64
C ALA A 361 -30.97 -15.71 31.19
N ASN A 362 -29.96 -15.48 30.36
CA ASN A 362 -29.59 -14.15 29.88
C ASN A 362 -30.43 -13.66 28.69
N LEU A 363 -30.99 -14.57 27.88
CA LEU A 363 -31.97 -14.22 26.84
C LEU A 363 -33.29 -13.66 27.40
N TRP A 364 -33.55 -13.80 28.69
CA TRP A 364 -34.79 -13.31 29.32
C TRP A 364 -34.61 -12.02 30.13
N LYS A 365 -33.40 -11.46 30.12
CA LYS A 365 -33.07 -10.13 30.65
C LYS A 365 -33.02 -9.14 29.50
#